data_AF-A0A812KY58-F1
#
_entry.id   AF-A0A812KY58-F1
#
_cell.length_a   1.000
_cell.length_b   1.000
_cell.length_c   1.000
_cell.angle_alpha   90.00
_cell.angle_beta   90.00
_cell.angle_gamma   90.00
#
_symmetry.space_group_name_H-M   'P 1'
#
loop_
_entity.id
_entity.type
_entity.pdbx_description
1 polymer ?
#
loop_
_entity_poly.entity_id
_entity_poly.type
_entity_poly.pdbx_seq_one_letter_code
_entity_poly.pdbx_strand_id
1 'polypeptide(L)'
;MLQRAADAGVKEFYLPNIDKDSIDDLKKLALAHENIFPMMGLHPSHVKEDYQEHLAAVFEELEGDTKYHAVGEIGIDLYWDKTHIAEQQRAFGIQIEKAKEMGLPIVIHCRDAFDETFAVLEALADEKMYGIFHCFTGNLEQAQTAINLGLKLGIGGVVTFKNGGLDKVVEKIGLEHIVLETDAPYLAPAPFRGKFSNLLKQIPELRLMNCEIDTDSLDSPIDSSSLGPEHWQRLANRIYKDYHLYDGFVVLHGSDTMAYTSSALSFMLQNLSKPVILTGSQLPIGIPRTDARENLLTSIELALALNDEGGARVPEVAVYFEYDLMRGNRLHKISTQDFEAFQSFNYPKLAEAGVKIKYNDNYIARSSLSSFNVNTKLDSRVGVLTIFPGMQPEFVQPVLENKNLRGIIIRTFGSGNIPDHPWLLKAIERAIARGAKVVNITQCDGGGVFMGQYESSRSLTVLWGKELAFALFHFLGNTSGIATLVLQLFYDAR
;
A
#
# COMPACT_ATOMS: atom_id res chain seq x y z
N MET A 1 18.34 2.00 -20.85
CA MET A 1 18.18 0.79 -20.02
C MET A 1 19.19 -0.28 -20.41
N LEU A 2 19.22 -0.65 -21.71
CA LEU A 2 20.10 -1.67 -22.28
C LEU A 2 21.57 -1.51 -21.89
N GLN A 3 22.14 -0.30 -21.98
CA GLN A 3 23.54 -0.08 -21.58
C GLN A 3 23.81 -0.48 -20.12
N ARG A 4 22.95 -0.13 -19.17
CA ARG A 4 23.15 -0.50 -17.76
C ARG A 4 23.09 -2.00 -17.53
N ALA A 5 22.23 -2.68 -18.27
CA ALA A 5 22.10 -4.12 -18.20
C ALA A 5 23.36 -4.79 -18.76
N ALA A 6 23.87 -4.27 -19.88
CA ALA A 6 25.15 -4.69 -20.45
C ALA A 6 26.32 -4.46 -19.47
N ASP A 7 26.36 -3.31 -18.80
CA ASP A 7 27.34 -2.99 -17.75
C ASP A 7 27.23 -3.97 -16.55
N ALA A 8 26.03 -4.48 -16.28
CA ALA A 8 25.76 -5.51 -15.28
C ALA A 8 25.93 -6.94 -15.79
N GLY A 9 26.35 -7.12 -17.06
CA GLY A 9 26.58 -8.43 -17.68
C GLY A 9 25.36 -9.07 -18.35
N VAL A 10 24.19 -8.42 -18.34
CA VAL A 10 22.99 -8.87 -19.06
C VAL A 10 23.08 -8.41 -20.52
N LYS A 11 23.28 -9.37 -21.42
CA LYS A 11 23.57 -9.09 -22.83
C LYS A 11 22.39 -9.30 -23.75
N GLU A 12 21.54 -10.27 -23.46
CA GLU A 12 20.44 -10.71 -24.34
C GLU A 12 19.09 -10.45 -23.66
N PHE A 13 18.11 -10.00 -24.45
CA PHE A 13 16.78 -9.67 -23.98
C PHE A 13 15.73 -10.37 -24.81
N TYR A 14 14.94 -11.24 -24.19
CA TYR A 14 13.80 -11.88 -24.83
C TYR A 14 12.56 -11.08 -24.45
N LEU A 15 11.90 -10.47 -25.43
CA LEU A 15 10.78 -9.55 -25.18
C LEU A 15 9.47 -10.14 -25.73
N PRO A 16 8.45 -10.34 -24.88
CA PRO A 16 7.15 -10.86 -25.30
C PRO A 16 6.33 -9.78 -26.02
N ASN A 17 5.52 -10.24 -26.98
CA ASN A 17 4.37 -9.47 -27.46
C ASN A 17 3.18 -9.63 -26.49
N ILE A 18 2.27 -8.65 -26.47
CA ILE A 18 1.09 -8.65 -25.62
C ILE A 18 -0.16 -8.96 -26.45
N ASP A 19 -0.41 -8.17 -27.49
CA ASP A 19 -1.58 -8.26 -28.35
C ASP A 19 -1.27 -7.70 -29.76
N LYS A 20 -2.28 -7.51 -30.60
CA LYS A 20 -2.08 -7.02 -31.97
C LYS A 20 -1.54 -5.58 -32.02
N ASP A 21 -1.84 -4.77 -31.02
CA ASP A 21 -1.52 -3.35 -30.98
C ASP A 21 -0.06 -3.12 -30.52
N SER A 22 0.55 -4.09 -29.83
CA SER A 22 1.95 -4.03 -29.38
C SER A 22 2.99 -4.49 -30.42
N ILE A 23 2.56 -5.11 -31.52
CA ILE A 23 3.45 -5.74 -32.52
C ILE A 23 4.45 -4.75 -33.11
N ASP A 24 3.95 -3.61 -33.59
CA ASP A 24 4.77 -2.61 -34.28
C ASP A 24 5.89 -2.04 -33.40
N ASP A 25 5.58 -1.81 -32.13
CA ASP A 25 6.55 -1.25 -31.19
C ASP A 25 7.61 -2.28 -30.79
N LEU A 26 7.23 -3.55 -30.63
CA LEU A 26 8.18 -4.65 -30.44
C LEU A 26 9.14 -4.77 -31.63
N LYS A 27 8.62 -4.76 -32.86
CA LYS A 27 9.43 -4.87 -34.08
C LYS A 27 10.38 -3.71 -34.24
N LYS A 28 9.92 -2.47 -34.05
CA LYS A 28 10.77 -1.27 -34.08
C LYS A 28 11.93 -1.41 -33.09
N LEU A 29 11.64 -1.89 -31.88
CA LEU A 29 12.64 -2.03 -30.84
C LEU A 29 13.66 -3.13 -31.15
N ALA A 30 13.21 -4.30 -31.63
CA ALA A 30 14.07 -5.40 -32.05
C ALA A 30 14.97 -5.01 -33.24
N LEU A 31 14.45 -4.25 -34.20
CA LEU A 31 15.24 -3.74 -35.34
C LEU A 31 16.30 -2.72 -34.91
N ALA A 32 16.02 -1.93 -33.87
CA ALA A 32 16.94 -0.91 -33.38
C ALA A 32 18.12 -1.49 -32.57
N HIS A 33 18.00 -2.73 -32.08
CA HIS A 33 18.95 -3.33 -31.14
C HIS A 33 19.18 -4.82 -31.40
N GLU A 34 20.39 -5.18 -31.85
CA GLU A 34 20.78 -6.56 -32.19
C GLU A 34 20.65 -7.57 -31.04
N ASN A 35 20.62 -7.07 -29.80
CA ASN A 35 20.58 -7.89 -28.59
C ASN A 35 19.17 -8.08 -28.02
N ILE A 36 18.15 -7.69 -28.78
CA ILE A 36 16.73 -7.89 -28.48
C ILE A 36 16.19 -8.99 -29.39
N PHE A 37 15.63 -10.02 -28.76
CA PHE A 37 15.10 -11.21 -29.37
C PHE A 37 13.58 -11.22 -29.17
N PRO A 38 12.79 -10.83 -30.19
CA PRO A 38 11.35 -10.73 -30.03
C PRO A 38 10.73 -12.14 -29.91
N MET A 39 9.71 -12.24 -29.08
CA MET A 39 8.80 -13.38 -28.96
C MET A 39 7.40 -12.91 -29.35
N MET A 40 6.59 -13.81 -29.89
CA MET A 40 5.28 -13.43 -30.43
C MET A 40 4.19 -14.30 -29.84
N GLY A 41 3.14 -13.68 -29.33
CA GLY A 41 2.05 -14.34 -28.64
C GLY A 41 0.95 -13.35 -28.26
N LEU A 42 -0.20 -13.90 -27.90
CA LEU A 42 -1.31 -13.21 -27.27
C LEU A 42 -1.30 -13.53 -25.78
N HIS A 43 -1.03 -12.50 -24.98
CA HIS A 43 -0.96 -12.58 -23.53
C HIS A 43 -2.34 -12.84 -22.92
N PRO A 44 -2.47 -13.71 -21.90
CA PRO A 44 -3.77 -14.11 -21.32
C PRO A 44 -4.64 -12.94 -20.85
N SER A 45 -4.04 -11.87 -20.33
CA SER A 45 -4.79 -10.68 -19.88
C SER A 45 -5.50 -9.91 -21.00
N HIS A 46 -5.18 -10.19 -22.27
CA HIS A 46 -5.80 -9.58 -23.45
C HIS A 46 -6.72 -10.56 -24.20
N VAL A 47 -6.95 -11.75 -23.63
CA VAL A 47 -7.90 -12.72 -24.19
C VAL A 47 -9.32 -12.38 -23.69
N LYS A 48 -10.14 -11.89 -24.61
CA LYS A 48 -11.58 -11.58 -24.42
C LYS A 48 -12.39 -12.23 -25.54
N GLU A 49 -13.63 -11.80 -25.78
CA GLU A 49 -14.48 -12.35 -26.84
C GLU A 49 -13.87 -12.22 -28.26
N ASP A 50 -13.00 -11.23 -28.48
CA ASP A 50 -12.34 -10.90 -29.76
C ASP A 50 -10.97 -11.57 -29.93
N TYR A 51 -10.57 -12.49 -29.04
CA TYR A 51 -9.23 -13.11 -29.06
C TYR A 51 -8.84 -13.75 -30.40
N GLN A 52 -9.81 -14.19 -31.20
CA GLN A 52 -9.57 -14.78 -32.52
C GLN A 52 -8.97 -13.77 -33.51
N GLU A 53 -9.37 -12.50 -33.44
CA GLU A 53 -8.80 -11.44 -34.27
C GLU A 53 -7.34 -11.18 -33.87
N HIS A 54 -7.07 -11.16 -32.57
CA HIS A 54 -5.72 -10.98 -32.04
C HIS A 54 -4.81 -12.15 -32.41
N LEU A 55 -5.29 -13.40 -32.29
CA LEU A 55 -4.53 -14.58 -32.71
C LEU A 55 -4.21 -14.57 -34.20
N ALA A 56 -5.15 -14.14 -35.05
CA ALA A 56 -4.91 -14.04 -36.48
C ALA A 56 -3.74 -13.09 -36.81
N ALA A 57 -3.69 -11.92 -36.18
CA ALA A 57 -2.59 -10.98 -36.33
C ALA A 57 -1.25 -11.53 -35.80
N VAL A 58 -1.26 -12.17 -34.62
CA VAL A 58 -0.07 -12.82 -34.03
C VAL A 58 0.47 -13.92 -34.95
N PHE A 59 -0.41 -14.69 -35.60
CA PHE A 59 -0.03 -15.78 -36.49
C PHE A 59 0.47 -15.28 -37.85
N GLU A 60 -0.13 -14.23 -38.40
CA GLU A 60 0.39 -13.55 -39.59
C GLU A 60 1.82 -13.06 -39.37
N GLU A 61 2.12 -12.50 -38.20
CA GLU A 61 3.48 -12.10 -37.85
C GLU A 61 4.43 -13.28 -37.71
N LEU A 62 4.03 -14.34 -37.00
CA LEU A 62 4.85 -15.55 -36.83
C LEU A 62 5.22 -16.20 -38.16
N GLU A 63 4.30 -16.17 -39.14
CA GLU A 63 4.51 -16.72 -40.49
C GLU A 63 5.24 -15.77 -41.45
N GLY A 64 5.45 -14.52 -41.04
CA GLY A 64 6.13 -13.50 -41.82
C GLY A 64 7.66 -13.63 -41.84
N ASP A 65 8.32 -12.61 -42.39
CA ASP A 65 9.78 -12.60 -42.55
C ASP A 65 10.55 -12.29 -41.26
N THR A 66 9.85 -11.88 -40.18
CA THR A 66 10.50 -11.50 -38.92
C THR A 66 10.84 -12.74 -38.10
N LYS A 67 12.09 -12.88 -37.68
CA LYS A 67 12.51 -14.00 -36.85
C LYS A 67 12.10 -13.81 -35.39
N TYR A 68 11.14 -14.60 -34.94
CA TYR A 68 10.76 -14.73 -33.52
C TYR A 68 11.45 -15.92 -32.85
N HIS A 69 11.70 -15.80 -31.55
CA HIS A 69 12.52 -16.78 -30.79
C HIS A 69 11.70 -17.72 -29.91
N ALA A 70 10.43 -17.38 -29.66
CA ALA A 70 9.48 -18.19 -28.92
C ALA A 70 8.05 -17.75 -29.24
N VAL A 71 7.09 -18.62 -28.93
CA VAL A 71 5.68 -18.24 -28.84
C VAL A 71 5.39 -17.88 -27.37
N GLY A 72 5.22 -16.59 -27.09
CA GLY A 72 5.15 -16.12 -25.71
C GLY A 72 5.12 -14.59 -25.57
N GLU A 73 4.62 -14.06 -24.46
CA GLU A 73 4.09 -14.79 -23.30
C GLU A 73 2.64 -15.22 -23.52
N ILE A 74 2.36 -16.51 -23.30
CA ILE A 74 1.03 -17.13 -23.46
C ILE A 74 0.65 -17.89 -22.19
N GLY A 75 -0.62 -18.18 -21.93
CA GLY A 75 -0.99 -18.97 -20.75
C GLY A 75 -2.35 -18.60 -20.18
N ILE A 76 -2.44 -18.57 -18.85
CA ILE A 76 -3.69 -18.29 -18.12
C ILE A 76 -3.39 -17.37 -16.94
N ASP A 77 -4.15 -16.29 -16.80
CA ASP A 77 -4.11 -15.37 -15.66
C ASP A 77 -5.50 -15.23 -15.06
N LEU A 78 -5.67 -15.73 -13.83
CA LEU A 78 -6.93 -15.69 -13.08
C LEU A 78 -6.85 -14.81 -11.83
N TYR A 79 -5.79 -14.00 -11.72
CA TYR A 79 -5.55 -13.18 -10.52
C TYR A 79 -6.54 -12.01 -10.43
N TRP A 80 -6.80 -11.34 -11.56
CA TRP A 80 -7.65 -10.14 -11.60
C TRP A 80 -9.07 -10.40 -12.12
N ASP A 81 -9.18 -11.30 -13.09
CA ASP A 81 -10.43 -11.55 -13.82
C ASP A 81 -10.50 -13.03 -14.18
N LYS A 82 -11.67 -13.63 -13.92
CA LYS A 82 -11.95 -15.05 -14.21
C LYS A 82 -13.02 -15.22 -15.28
N THR A 83 -13.49 -14.12 -15.87
CA THR A 83 -14.63 -14.10 -16.81
C THR A 83 -14.32 -14.88 -18.09
N HIS A 84 -13.08 -14.82 -18.58
CA HIS A 84 -12.68 -15.37 -19.88
C HIS A 84 -11.80 -16.62 -19.79
N ILE A 85 -11.94 -17.40 -18.72
CA ILE A 85 -11.14 -18.63 -18.51
C ILE A 85 -11.22 -19.60 -19.70
N ALA A 86 -12.43 -19.79 -20.27
CA ALA A 86 -12.63 -20.72 -21.37
C ALA A 86 -11.96 -20.22 -22.66
N GLU A 87 -11.99 -18.92 -22.92
CA GLU A 87 -11.29 -18.26 -24.01
C GLU A 87 -9.78 -18.35 -23.82
N GLN A 88 -9.26 -18.10 -22.61
CA GLN A 88 -7.84 -18.23 -22.28
C GLN A 88 -7.33 -19.66 -22.51
N GLN A 89 -8.04 -20.68 -22.03
CA GLN A 89 -7.68 -22.08 -22.27
C GLN A 89 -7.62 -22.43 -23.76
N ARG A 90 -8.61 -21.96 -24.54
CA ARG A 90 -8.62 -22.18 -26.00
C ARG A 90 -7.48 -21.44 -26.69
N ALA A 91 -7.28 -20.16 -26.39
CA ALA A 91 -6.22 -19.36 -26.97
C ALA A 91 -4.83 -19.91 -26.61
N PHE A 92 -4.64 -20.37 -25.38
CA PHE A 92 -3.40 -20.99 -24.93
C PHE A 92 -3.12 -22.28 -25.70
N GLY A 93 -4.10 -23.18 -25.80
CA GLY A 93 -3.95 -24.42 -26.56
C GLY A 93 -3.66 -24.19 -28.05
N ILE A 94 -4.35 -23.25 -28.69
CA ILE A 94 -4.12 -22.88 -30.10
C ILE A 94 -2.68 -22.37 -30.32
N GLN A 95 -2.16 -21.56 -29.40
CA GLN A 95 -0.80 -21.04 -29.48
C GLN A 95 0.28 -22.11 -29.21
N ILE A 96 0.03 -23.07 -28.31
CA ILE A 96 0.91 -24.22 -28.09
C ILE A 96 1.04 -25.05 -29.37
N GLU A 97 -0.07 -25.39 -30.01
CA GLU A 97 -0.05 -26.14 -31.26
C GLU A 97 0.69 -25.38 -32.37
N LYS A 98 0.51 -24.05 -32.46
CA LYS A 98 1.27 -23.24 -33.40
C LYS A 98 2.77 -23.26 -33.12
N ALA A 99 3.17 -23.18 -31.85
CA ALA A 99 4.57 -23.26 -31.46
C ALA A 99 5.21 -24.60 -31.88
N LYS A 100 4.50 -25.71 -31.66
CA LYS A 100 4.93 -27.05 -32.09
C LYS A 100 5.05 -27.17 -33.60
N GLU A 101 4.09 -26.63 -34.36
CA GLU A 101 4.13 -26.61 -35.84
C GLU A 101 5.41 -25.94 -36.35
N MET A 102 5.78 -24.83 -35.72
CA MET A 102 6.95 -24.03 -36.08
C MET A 102 8.26 -24.52 -35.44
N GLY A 103 8.20 -25.50 -34.54
CA GLY A 103 9.35 -25.97 -33.75
C GLY A 103 9.92 -24.93 -32.79
N LEU A 104 9.11 -23.95 -32.36
CA LEU A 104 9.49 -22.88 -31.43
C LEU A 104 9.19 -23.26 -29.97
N PRO A 105 10.01 -22.79 -29.01
CA PRO A 105 9.68 -22.93 -27.60
C PRO A 105 8.47 -22.07 -27.22
N ILE A 106 7.75 -22.47 -26.17
CA ILE A 106 6.72 -21.64 -25.53
C ILE A 106 7.29 -20.91 -24.31
N VAL A 107 6.83 -19.68 -24.07
CA VAL A 107 7.07 -18.98 -22.80
C VAL A 107 5.72 -18.73 -22.12
N ILE A 108 5.56 -19.30 -20.93
CA ILE A 108 4.28 -19.45 -20.26
C ILE A 108 4.15 -18.44 -19.13
N HIS A 109 3.15 -17.57 -19.22
CA HIS A 109 2.67 -16.76 -18.11
C HIS A 109 1.56 -17.54 -17.37
N CYS A 110 1.73 -17.70 -16.05
CA CYS A 110 0.65 -18.23 -15.23
C CYS A 110 0.62 -17.53 -13.87
N ARG A 111 -0.56 -17.03 -13.51
CA ARG A 111 -0.79 -16.33 -12.25
C ARG A 111 -2.12 -16.76 -11.65
N ASP A 112 -2.05 -17.34 -10.44
CA ASP A 112 -3.18 -17.93 -9.72
C ASP A 112 -4.02 -18.93 -10.56
N ALA A 113 -3.37 -19.61 -11.51
CA ALA A 113 -4.03 -20.47 -12.50
C ALA A 113 -3.22 -21.74 -12.85
N PHE A 114 -2.45 -22.28 -11.90
CA PHE A 114 -1.55 -23.40 -12.16
C PHE A 114 -2.32 -24.67 -12.59
N ASP A 115 -3.43 -24.98 -11.93
CA ASP A 115 -4.19 -26.21 -12.21
C ASP A 115 -4.81 -26.15 -13.62
N GLU A 116 -5.38 -25.00 -13.99
CA GLU A 116 -5.92 -24.75 -15.32
C GLU A 116 -4.84 -24.77 -16.40
N THR A 117 -3.66 -24.21 -16.09
CA THR A 117 -2.51 -24.17 -17.00
C THR A 117 -1.99 -25.57 -17.25
N PHE A 118 -1.79 -26.37 -16.20
CA PHE A 118 -1.34 -27.76 -16.34
C PHE A 118 -2.36 -28.63 -17.06
N ALA A 119 -3.67 -28.44 -16.84
CA ALA A 119 -4.68 -29.18 -17.59
C ALA A 119 -4.57 -29.01 -19.11
N VAL A 120 -4.25 -27.79 -19.58
CA VAL A 120 -4.01 -27.54 -21.02
C VAL A 120 -2.69 -28.14 -21.47
N LEU A 121 -1.60 -27.94 -20.70
CA LEU A 121 -0.28 -28.44 -21.04
C LEU A 121 -0.24 -29.97 -21.11
N GLU A 122 -0.85 -30.67 -20.16
CA GLU A 122 -0.92 -32.13 -20.11
C GLU A 122 -1.75 -32.70 -21.26
N ALA A 123 -2.86 -32.05 -21.61
CA ALA A 123 -3.70 -32.45 -22.74
C ALA A 123 -2.97 -32.35 -24.09
N LEU A 124 -2.00 -31.43 -24.19
CA LEU A 124 -1.21 -31.18 -25.39
C LEU A 124 0.24 -31.66 -25.24
N ALA A 125 0.57 -32.50 -24.25
CA ALA A 125 1.94 -32.93 -24.02
C ALA A 125 2.42 -33.90 -25.11
N ASP A 126 3.51 -33.54 -25.79
CA ASP A 126 4.25 -34.41 -26.70
C ASP A 126 5.73 -34.00 -26.75
N GLU A 127 6.57 -34.76 -27.48
CA GLU A 127 8.00 -34.51 -27.59
C GLU A 127 8.39 -33.21 -28.29
N LYS A 128 7.44 -32.52 -28.94
CA LYS A 128 7.66 -31.23 -29.61
C LYS A 128 7.41 -30.05 -28.69
N MET A 129 6.74 -30.26 -27.56
CA MET A 129 6.51 -29.21 -26.57
C MET A 129 7.74 -29.02 -25.68
N TYR A 130 8.29 -27.81 -25.67
CA TYR A 130 9.37 -27.40 -24.79
C TYR A 130 9.30 -25.89 -24.58
N GLY A 131 9.89 -25.38 -23.50
CA GLY A 131 9.72 -23.97 -23.18
C GLY A 131 10.16 -23.56 -21.79
N ILE A 132 9.75 -22.35 -21.40
CA ILE A 132 10.02 -21.78 -20.08
C ILE A 132 8.70 -21.41 -19.43
N PHE A 133 8.52 -21.85 -18.19
CA PHE A 133 7.49 -21.36 -17.30
C PHE A 133 7.99 -20.07 -16.66
N HIS A 134 7.58 -18.93 -17.22
CA HIS A 134 8.04 -17.62 -16.81
C HIS A 134 7.56 -17.27 -15.40
N CYS A 135 8.44 -16.65 -14.61
CA CYS A 135 8.26 -16.23 -13.23
C CYS A 135 7.58 -17.31 -12.36
N PHE A 136 8.13 -18.52 -12.35
CA PHE A 136 7.54 -19.66 -11.66
C PHE A 136 7.46 -19.43 -10.15
N THR A 137 6.24 -19.47 -9.59
CA THR A 137 5.98 -19.34 -8.15
C THR A 137 5.21 -20.54 -7.56
N GLY A 138 5.16 -21.66 -8.28
CA GLY A 138 4.44 -22.86 -7.86
C GLY A 138 5.15 -23.64 -6.75
N ASN A 139 4.49 -24.67 -6.27
CA ASN A 139 5.04 -25.59 -5.28
C ASN A 139 5.97 -26.65 -5.93
N LEU A 140 6.56 -27.54 -5.12
CA LEU A 140 7.49 -28.57 -5.60
C LEU A 140 6.84 -29.59 -6.55
N GLU A 141 5.59 -29.96 -6.31
CA GLU A 141 4.86 -30.89 -7.18
C GLU A 141 4.64 -30.26 -8.56
N GLN A 142 4.16 -29.01 -8.58
CA GLN A 142 3.98 -28.23 -9.80
C GLN A 142 5.31 -28.01 -10.55
N ALA A 143 6.41 -27.79 -9.83
CA ALA A 143 7.74 -27.68 -10.43
C ALA A 143 8.15 -28.98 -11.12
N GLN A 144 7.93 -30.13 -10.49
CA GLN A 144 8.23 -31.43 -11.07
C GLN A 144 7.34 -31.74 -12.28
N THR A 145 6.05 -31.38 -12.22
CA THR A 145 5.12 -31.52 -13.36
C THR A 145 5.61 -30.71 -14.56
N ALA A 146 5.95 -29.44 -14.37
CA ALA A 146 6.49 -28.60 -15.45
C ALA A 146 7.77 -29.21 -16.07
N ILE A 147 8.69 -29.71 -15.24
CA ILE A 147 9.92 -30.37 -15.71
C ILE A 147 9.61 -31.64 -16.52
N ASN A 148 8.68 -32.47 -16.04
CA ASN A 148 8.27 -33.69 -16.74
C ASN A 148 7.62 -33.42 -18.10
N LEU A 149 6.98 -32.25 -18.24
CA LEU A 149 6.40 -31.75 -19.49
C LEU A 149 7.43 -31.10 -20.43
N GLY A 150 8.72 -31.16 -20.12
CA GLY A 150 9.79 -30.60 -20.96
C GLY A 150 10.01 -29.10 -20.78
N LEU A 151 9.44 -28.50 -19.73
CA LEU A 151 9.57 -27.07 -19.45
C LEU A 151 10.68 -26.79 -18.44
N LYS A 152 11.35 -25.65 -18.60
CA LYS A 152 12.25 -25.08 -17.59
C LYS A 152 11.52 -24.08 -16.71
N LEU A 153 12.03 -23.85 -15.51
CA LEU A 153 11.47 -22.90 -14.55
C LEU A 153 12.21 -21.56 -14.66
N GLY A 154 11.49 -20.51 -15.03
CA GLY A 154 11.95 -19.13 -14.95
C GLY A 154 11.98 -18.69 -13.48
N ILE A 155 13.17 -18.37 -12.96
CA ILE A 155 13.36 -17.97 -11.56
C ILE A 155 13.92 -16.55 -11.52
N GLY A 156 13.05 -15.61 -11.15
CA GLY A 156 13.38 -14.20 -10.96
C GLY A 156 13.60 -13.80 -9.49
N GLY A 157 13.55 -12.49 -9.22
CA GLY A 157 13.85 -11.93 -7.89
C GLY A 157 12.91 -12.39 -6.77
N VAL A 158 11.75 -12.95 -7.11
CA VAL A 158 10.75 -13.48 -6.16
C VAL A 158 11.32 -14.56 -5.25
N VAL A 159 12.33 -15.33 -5.70
CA VAL A 159 13.01 -16.36 -4.89
C VAL A 159 13.62 -15.79 -3.61
N THR A 160 13.92 -14.49 -3.58
CA THR A 160 14.50 -13.81 -2.42
C THR A 160 13.46 -13.27 -1.43
N PHE A 161 12.17 -13.46 -1.70
CA PHE A 161 11.09 -12.90 -0.86
C PHE A 161 10.82 -13.82 0.33
N LYS A 162 10.90 -13.26 1.56
CA LYS A 162 10.80 -14.00 2.83
C LYS A 162 9.53 -14.86 2.99
N ASN A 163 8.43 -14.48 2.33
CA ASN A 163 7.14 -15.18 2.41
C ASN A 163 6.78 -15.90 1.10
N GLY A 164 7.69 -15.95 0.11
CA GLY A 164 7.40 -16.54 -1.20
C GLY A 164 7.45 -18.06 -1.22
N GLY A 165 8.21 -18.70 -0.33
CA GLY A 165 8.36 -20.16 -0.24
C GLY A 165 9.09 -20.83 -1.40
N LEU A 166 9.34 -20.09 -2.49
CA LEU A 166 10.03 -20.54 -3.69
C LEU A 166 11.49 -20.93 -3.42
N ASP A 167 12.14 -20.31 -2.43
CA ASP A 167 13.49 -20.66 -1.96
C ASP A 167 13.61 -22.15 -1.62
N LYS A 168 12.59 -22.70 -0.94
CA LYS A 168 12.54 -24.11 -0.53
C LYS A 168 12.22 -25.06 -1.69
N VAL A 169 11.58 -24.55 -2.74
CA VAL A 169 11.29 -25.32 -3.95
C VAL A 169 12.57 -25.43 -4.78
N VAL A 170 13.21 -24.28 -5.06
CA VAL A 170 14.42 -24.20 -5.87
C VAL A 170 15.59 -25.00 -5.27
N GLU A 171 15.70 -25.08 -3.94
CA GLU A 171 16.71 -25.92 -3.26
C GLU A 171 16.65 -27.41 -3.66
N LYS A 172 15.49 -27.88 -4.12
CA LYS A 172 15.24 -29.29 -4.49
C LYS A 172 15.27 -29.55 -5.99
N ILE A 173 15.50 -28.52 -6.81
CA ILE A 173 15.49 -28.61 -8.27
C ILE A 173 16.92 -28.48 -8.81
N GLY A 174 17.29 -29.36 -9.76
CA GLY A 174 18.58 -29.31 -10.45
C GLY A 174 18.74 -28.05 -11.29
N LEU A 175 19.95 -27.50 -11.35
CA LEU A 175 20.26 -26.24 -12.07
C LEU A 175 19.96 -26.33 -13.58
N GLU A 176 20.02 -27.51 -14.16
CA GLU A 176 19.71 -27.79 -15.58
C GLU A 176 18.26 -27.45 -15.96
N HIS A 177 17.36 -27.43 -14.96
CA HIS A 177 15.94 -27.13 -15.11
C HIS A 177 15.60 -25.65 -14.86
N ILE A 178 16.57 -24.83 -14.46
CA ILE A 178 16.35 -23.43 -14.08
C ILE A 178 16.86 -22.50 -15.17
N VAL A 179 16.07 -21.47 -15.47
CA VAL A 179 16.47 -20.30 -16.25
C VAL A 179 16.41 -19.09 -15.32
N LEU A 180 17.52 -18.38 -15.16
CA LEU A 180 17.53 -17.12 -14.43
C LEU A 180 16.98 -16.01 -15.32
N GLU A 181 16.03 -15.25 -14.79
CA GLU A 181 15.37 -14.17 -15.52
C GLU A 181 15.16 -12.94 -14.62
N THR A 182 14.65 -11.84 -15.19
CA THR A 182 14.39 -10.63 -14.42
C THR A 182 13.24 -9.80 -14.99
N ASP A 183 12.20 -9.60 -14.17
CA ASP A 183 11.14 -8.62 -14.42
C ASP A 183 11.46 -7.27 -13.80
N ALA A 184 12.71 -6.83 -13.93
CA ALA A 184 13.11 -5.52 -13.46
C ALA A 184 12.39 -4.43 -14.27
N PRO A 185 11.89 -3.36 -13.63
CA PRO A 185 12.10 -3.01 -12.21
C PRO A 185 11.04 -3.57 -11.24
N TYR A 186 10.05 -4.31 -11.72
CA TYR A 186 8.84 -4.69 -10.99
C TYR A 186 9.09 -5.74 -9.89
N LEU A 187 9.85 -6.80 -10.19
CA LEU A 187 10.15 -7.89 -9.25
C LEU A 187 11.63 -7.87 -8.81
N ALA A 188 12.12 -6.69 -8.42
CA ALA A 188 13.49 -6.55 -7.93
C ALA A 188 13.76 -7.47 -6.72
N PRO A 189 14.88 -8.22 -6.69
CA PRO A 189 15.23 -9.10 -5.58
C PRO A 189 15.53 -8.32 -4.30
N ALA A 190 15.37 -8.94 -3.13
CA ALA A 190 15.89 -8.41 -1.87
C ALA A 190 17.42 -8.33 -1.90
N PRO A 191 18.05 -7.27 -1.36
CA PRO A 191 17.46 -6.12 -0.67
C PRO A 191 17.14 -4.91 -1.58
N PHE A 192 17.10 -5.07 -2.90
CA PHE A 192 16.87 -3.97 -3.85
C PHE A 192 15.40 -3.56 -3.99
N ARG A 193 14.48 -4.43 -3.57
CA ARG A 193 13.04 -4.13 -3.49
C ARG A 193 12.80 -2.93 -2.56
N GLY A 194 12.11 -1.90 -3.06
CA GLY A 194 11.77 -0.70 -2.29
C GLY A 194 12.91 0.30 -2.06
N LYS A 195 14.04 0.18 -2.77
CA LYS A 195 15.11 1.20 -2.72
C LYS A 195 14.76 2.44 -3.55
N PHE A 196 14.46 3.54 -2.87
CA PHE A 196 14.04 4.83 -3.44
C PHE A 196 15.15 5.63 -4.11
N SER A 197 16.42 5.21 -4.05
CA SER A 197 17.51 5.87 -4.81
C SER A 197 17.33 5.80 -6.34
N ASN A 198 16.34 5.04 -6.81
CA ASN A 198 15.92 4.97 -8.21
C ASN A 198 14.54 5.63 -8.46
N LEU A 199 13.99 6.40 -7.51
CA LEU A 199 12.67 7.02 -7.61
C LEU A 199 12.53 7.89 -8.88
N LEU A 200 13.51 8.76 -9.15
CA LEU A 200 13.59 9.57 -10.39
C LEU A 200 13.73 8.76 -11.68
N LYS A 201 14.06 7.46 -11.59
CA LYS A 201 14.11 6.55 -12.75
C LYS A 201 12.80 5.80 -12.95
N GLN A 202 12.05 5.54 -11.87
CA GLN A 202 10.76 4.85 -11.90
C GLN A 202 9.60 5.80 -12.16
N ILE A 203 9.73 7.08 -11.76
CA ILE A 203 8.78 8.14 -12.03
C ILE A 203 9.53 9.30 -12.72
N PRO A 204 9.77 9.21 -14.05
CA PRO A 204 10.47 10.24 -14.80
C PRO A 204 9.82 11.63 -14.71
N GLU A 205 8.50 11.70 -14.52
CA GLU A 205 7.75 12.96 -14.44
C GLU A 205 8.02 13.75 -13.16
N LEU A 206 8.70 13.16 -12.16
CA LEU A 206 9.32 13.94 -11.07
C LEU A 206 10.36 14.95 -11.60
N ARG A 207 10.99 14.70 -12.76
CA ARG A 207 11.93 15.66 -13.38
C ARG A 207 11.24 16.89 -13.98
N LEU A 208 9.93 16.79 -14.22
CA LEU A 208 9.13 17.93 -14.69
C LEU A 208 8.75 18.85 -13.54
N MET A 209 8.87 18.39 -12.29
CA MET A 209 8.70 19.22 -11.11
C MET A 209 9.94 20.09 -10.92
N ASN A 210 9.73 21.38 -10.72
CA ASN A 210 10.81 22.33 -10.47
C ASN A 210 11.24 22.29 -8.98
N CYS A 211 11.70 21.12 -8.52
CA CYS A 211 12.15 20.90 -7.15
C CYS A 211 13.33 19.92 -7.08
N GLU A 212 14.09 20.02 -5.98
CA GLU A 212 15.09 19.02 -5.62
C GLU A 212 14.46 18.02 -4.64
N ILE A 213 14.67 16.73 -4.90
CA ILE A 213 14.10 15.64 -4.11
C ILE A 213 15.24 14.80 -3.56
N ASP A 214 15.38 14.84 -2.24
CA ASP A 214 16.22 13.92 -1.50
C ASP A 214 15.37 12.78 -0.90
N THR A 215 15.93 11.57 -0.91
CA THR A 215 15.25 10.39 -0.39
C THR A 215 15.96 9.88 0.85
N ASP A 216 15.24 9.80 1.97
CA ASP A 216 15.69 9.10 3.18
C ASP A 216 14.91 7.79 3.33
N SER A 217 15.60 6.66 3.26
CA SER A 217 15.00 5.32 3.36
C SER A 217 15.51 4.59 4.60
N LEU A 218 14.64 3.78 5.19
CA LEU A 218 15.03 2.87 6.26
C LEU A 218 15.84 1.70 5.68
N ASP A 219 16.82 1.19 6.43
CA ASP A 219 17.63 0.01 6.03
C ASP A 219 16.76 -1.22 5.74
N SER A 220 15.60 -1.31 6.39
CA SER A 220 14.59 -2.31 6.14
C SER A 220 13.21 -1.67 6.19
N PRO A 221 12.32 -1.97 5.22
CA PRO A 221 10.92 -1.56 5.30
C PRO A 221 10.26 -2.10 6.57
N ILE A 222 9.40 -1.30 7.17
CA ILE A 222 8.62 -1.68 8.36
C ILE A 222 7.18 -1.83 7.92
N ASP A 223 6.58 -2.97 8.28
CA ASP A 223 5.16 -3.21 8.07
C ASP A 223 4.33 -2.24 8.93
N SER A 224 3.33 -1.58 8.36
CA SER A 224 2.52 -0.59 9.08
C SER A 224 1.83 -1.18 10.30
N SER A 225 1.42 -2.46 10.27
CA SER A 225 0.78 -3.12 11.42
C SER A 225 1.72 -3.28 12.62
N SER A 226 3.03 -3.21 12.41
CA SER A 226 4.06 -3.31 13.45
C SER A 226 4.54 -1.95 13.97
N LEU A 227 3.98 -0.84 13.49
CA LEU A 227 4.38 0.49 13.92
C LEU A 227 3.83 0.83 15.31
N GLY A 228 4.59 1.65 16.03
CA GLY A 228 4.27 2.07 17.39
C GLY A 228 5.04 3.32 17.81
N PRO A 229 4.93 3.72 19.09
CA PRO A 229 5.48 4.98 19.61
C PRO A 229 6.96 5.21 19.28
N GLU A 230 7.82 4.21 19.41
CA GLU A 230 9.25 4.31 19.11
C GLU A 230 9.53 4.66 17.64
N HIS A 231 8.73 4.12 16.72
CA HIS A 231 8.82 4.38 15.30
C HIS A 231 8.40 5.82 14.98
N TRP A 232 7.32 6.29 15.61
CA TRP A 232 6.86 7.68 15.46
C TRP A 232 7.88 8.68 15.99
N GLN A 233 8.51 8.39 17.14
CA GLN A 233 9.61 9.21 17.68
C GLN A 233 10.79 9.27 16.71
N ARG A 234 11.19 8.12 16.15
CA ARG A 234 12.27 8.07 15.15
C ARG A 234 11.94 8.91 13.92
N LEU A 235 10.70 8.83 13.43
CA LEU A 235 10.24 9.60 12.27
C LEU A 235 10.19 11.11 12.56
N ALA A 236 9.62 11.51 13.70
CA ALA A 236 9.58 12.92 14.11
C ALA A 236 10.98 13.51 14.28
N ASN A 237 11.91 12.76 14.87
CA ASN A 237 13.31 13.20 15.03
C ASN A 237 14.05 13.33 13.69
N ARG A 238 13.72 12.50 12.69
CA ARG A 238 14.29 12.63 11.34
C ARG A 238 13.82 13.91 10.66
N ILE A 239 12.50 14.16 10.69
CA ILE A 239 11.92 15.42 10.19
C ILE A 239 12.54 16.62 10.92
N TYR A 240 12.70 16.52 12.24
CA TYR A 240 13.32 17.59 13.04
C TYR A 240 14.74 17.92 12.62
N LYS A 241 15.57 16.89 12.44
CA LYS A 241 16.98 17.03 12.07
C LYS A 241 17.16 17.78 10.76
N ASP A 242 16.31 17.48 9.77
CA ASP A 242 16.46 18.02 8.42
C ASP A 242 15.45 19.16 8.13
N TYR A 243 14.70 19.62 9.15
CA TYR A 243 13.61 20.58 8.99
C TYR A 243 13.99 21.88 8.28
N HIS A 244 15.21 22.36 8.51
CA HIS A 244 15.70 23.60 7.94
C HIS A 244 16.32 23.44 6.54
N LEU A 245 16.51 22.21 6.07
CA LEU A 245 17.11 21.91 4.77
C LEU A 245 16.10 21.82 3.63
N TYR A 246 14.83 21.50 3.93
CA TYR A 246 13.79 21.23 2.94
C TYR A 246 12.57 22.11 3.12
N ASP A 247 11.84 22.42 2.05
CA ASP A 247 10.62 23.23 2.10
C ASP A 247 9.37 22.46 2.56
N GLY A 248 9.40 21.14 2.44
CA GLY A 248 8.32 20.24 2.85
C GLY A 248 8.80 18.78 2.95
N PHE A 249 7.96 17.93 3.52
CA PHE A 249 8.26 16.52 3.74
C PHE A 249 7.13 15.65 3.20
N VAL A 250 7.48 14.64 2.41
CA VAL A 250 6.56 13.57 2.00
C VAL A 250 6.99 12.27 2.68
N VAL A 251 6.08 11.65 3.43
CA VAL A 251 6.32 10.42 4.18
C VAL A 251 5.55 9.28 3.52
N LEU A 252 6.28 8.33 2.96
CA LEU A 252 5.70 7.10 2.42
C LEU A 252 5.41 6.11 3.53
N HIS A 253 4.17 5.63 3.60
CA HIS A 253 3.68 4.84 4.73
C HIS A 253 2.68 3.76 4.27
N GLY A 254 2.67 2.60 4.94
CA GLY A 254 1.66 1.56 4.70
C GLY A 254 0.26 1.99 5.17
N SER A 255 -0.80 1.58 4.49
CA SER A 255 -2.13 2.15 4.71
C SER A 255 -2.75 1.78 6.07
N ASP A 256 -2.44 0.62 6.66
CA ASP A 256 -3.13 0.10 7.86
C ASP A 256 -3.08 1.04 9.08
N THR A 257 -1.92 1.64 9.35
CA THR A 257 -1.72 2.47 10.54
C THR A 257 -1.38 3.93 10.21
N MET A 258 -1.54 4.33 8.95
CA MET A 258 -1.24 5.70 8.51
C MET A 258 -2.02 6.77 9.29
N ALA A 259 -3.29 6.50 9.62
CA ALA A 259 -4.12 7.38 10.45
C ALA A 259 -3.60 7.53 11.88
N TYR A 260 -2.94 6.49 12.43
CA TYR A 260 -2.30 6.55 13.75
C TYR A 260 -1.01 7.37 13.69
N THR A 261 -0.16 7.12 12.69
CA THR A 261 1.11 7.83 12.53
C THR A 261 0.92 9.31 12.21
N SER A 262 -0.01 9.66 11.31
CA SER A 262 -0.33 11.06 10.98
C SER A 262 -0.90 11.82 12.18
N SER A 263 -1.80 11.19 12.94
CA SER A 263 -2.25 11.72 14.24
C SER A 263 -1.05 11.96 15.16
N ALA A 264 -0.15 10.98 15.29
CA ALA A 264 1.02 11.08 16.15
C ALA A 264 1.94 12.24 15.82
N LEU A 265 2.33 12.34 14.55
CA LEU A 265 3.16 13.43 14.07
C LEU A 265 2.49 14.79 14.25
N SER A 266 1.17 14.90 14.08
CA SER A 266 0.47 16.19 14.24
C SER A 266 0.61 16.80 15.65
N PHE A 267 0.80 15.96 16.68
CA PHE A 267 1.06 16.41 18.05
C PHE A 267 2.54 16.52 18.38
N MET A 268 3.37 15.64 17.82
CA MET A 268 4.82 15.67 18.03
C MET A 268 5.47 16.88 17.38
N LEU A 269 5.02 17.26 16.17
CA LEU A 269 5.58 18.33 15.35
C LEU A 269 4.87 19.65 15.66
N GLN A 270 5.45 20.42 16.57
CA GLN A 270 4.84 21.63 17.14
C GLN A 270 5.28 22.87 16.38
N ASN A 271 4.37 23.83 16.23
CA ASN A 271 4.60 25.07 15.48
C ASN A 271 5.08 24.79 14.05
N LEU A 272 4.51 23.76 13.43
CA LEU A 272 4.84 23.37 12.07
C LEU A 272 4.48 24.51 11.10
N SER A 273 5.43 24.90 10.24
CA SER A 273 5.26 25.94 9.22
C SER A 273 5.55 25.44 7.81
N LYS A 274 5.75 24.13 7.66
CA LYS A 274 6.09 23.42 6.42
C LYS A 274 5.22 22.17 6.33
N PRO A 275 4.80 21.74 5.13
CA PRO A 275 3.94 20.59 4.99
C PRO A 275 4.66 19.30 5.37
N VAL A 276 3.93 18.42 6.05
CA VAL A 276 4.33 17.02 6.24
C VAL A 276 3.18 16.17 5.73
N ILE A 277 3.31 15.70 4.49
CA ILE A 277 2.27 14.94 3.79
C ILE A 277 2.59 13.46 3.88
N LEU A 278 1.74 12.69 4.55
CA LEU A 278 1.80 11.24 4.51
C LEU A 278 1.02 10.75 3.30
N THR A 279 1.57 9.75 2.62
CA THR A 279 0.85 9.04 1.56
C THR A 279 1.33 7.59 1.47
N GLY A 280 0.69 6.80 0.63
CA GLY A 280 1.02 5.41 0.42
C GLY A 280 0.34 4.90 -0.84
N SER A 281 0.19 3.59 -0.93
CA SER A 281 -0.56 2.97 -2.02
C SER A 281 -1.22 1.68 -1.57
N GLN A 282 -2.30 1.30 -2.23
CA GLN A 282 -2.86 -0.04 -2.11
C GLN A 282 -2.07 -1.03 -2.97
N LEU A 283 -1.61 -0.58 -4.13
CA LEU A 283 -0.81 -1.40 -5.05
C LEU A 283 0.64 -0.93 -5.07
N PRO A 284 1.63 -1.85 -5.03
CA PRO A 284 3.02 -1.50 -5.23
C PRO A 284 3.25 -0.75 -6.55
N ILE A 285 4.19 0.19 -6.56
CA ILE A 285 4.54 1.06 -7.71
C ILE A 285 4.87 0.32 -9.02
N GLY A 286 5.13 -0.99 -8.94
CA GLY A 286 5.49 -1.83 -10.07
C GLY A 286 4.34 -2.66 -10.67
N ILE A 287 3.11 -2.47 -10.23
CA ILE A 287 1.97 -3.24 -10.74
C ILE A 287 1.13 -2.34 -11.67
N PRO A 288 0.65 -2.85 -12.83
CA PRO A 288 -0.32 -2.12 -13.63
C PRO A 288 -1.50 -1.62 -12.80
N ARG A 289 -1.97 -0.39 -13.09
CA ARG A 289 -3.02 0.31 -12.33
C ARG A 289 -2.66 0.69 -10.88
N THR A 290 -1.37 0.74 -10.53
CA THR A 290 -0.94 1.24 -9.21
C THR A 290 -1.35 2.70 -8.98
N ASP A 291 -1.83 2.97 -7.78
CA ASP A 291 -2.09 4.30 -7.23
C ASP A 291 -0.82 4.97 -6.68
N ALA A 292 0.27 4.23 -6.50
CA ALA A 292 1.49 4.71 -5.86
C ALA A 292 2.15 5.90 -6.58
N ARG A 293 2.13 5.87 -7.92
CA ARG A 293 2.80 6.89 -8.73
C ARG A 293 2.07 8.23 -8.62
N GLU A 294 0.76 8.23 -8.82
CA GLU A 294 -0.07 9.43 -8.69
C GLU A 294 -0.08 9.94 -7.25
N ASN A 295 -0.20 9.03 -6.27
CA ASN A 295 -0.16 9.39 -4.85
C ASN A 295 1.12 10.13 -4.46
N LEU A 296 2.28 9.65 -4.93
CA LEU A 296 3.55 10.29 -4.67
C LEU A 296 3.71 11.63 -5.40
N LEU A 297 3.39 11.68 -6.70
CA LEU A 297 3.50 12.91 -7.50
C LEU A 297 2.67 14.04 -6.89
N THR A 298 1.40 13.79 -6.64
CA THR A 298 0.50 14.81 -6.09
C THR A 298 0.88 15.18 -4.67
N SER A 299 1.37 14.24 -3.85
CA SER A 299 1.86 14.57 -2.50
C SER A 299 3.04 15.54 -2.52
N ILE A 300 3.93 15.41 -3.51
CA ILE A 300 5.05 16.35 -3.70
C ILE A 300 4.52 17.71 -4.19
N GLU A 301 3.58 17.73 -5.14
CA GLU A 301 2.94 18.98 -5.58
C GLU A 301 2.27 19.72 -4.42
N LEU A 302 1.54 19.00 -3.56
CA LEU A 302 0.92 19.52 -2.35
C LEU A 302 1.95 20.05 -1.34
N ALA A 303 3.10 19.38 -1.21
CA ALA A 303 4.18 19.81 -0.33
C ALA A 303 4.92 21.05 -0.84
N LEU A 304 4.89 21.33 -2.14
CA LEU A 304 5.50 22.50 -2.76
C LEU A 304 4.54 23.68 -2.89
N ALA A 305 3.24 23.47 -2.66
CA ALA A 305 2.23 24.49 -2.84
C ALA A 305 2.45 25.68 -1.89
N LEU A 306 2.44 26.89 -2.45
CA LEU A 306 2.56 28.14 -1.71
C LEU A 306 1.20 28.83 -1.56
N ASN A 307 1.02 29.53 -0.45
CA ASN A 307 -0.07 30.47 -0.26
C ASN A 307 0.26 31.83 -0.89
N ASP A 308 -0.71 32.76 -0.87
CA ASP A 308 -0.56 34.09 -1.46
C ASP A 308 0.54 34.94 -0.80
N GLU A 309 0.97 34.58 0.42
CA GLU A 309 2.04 35.23 1.18
C GLU A 309 3.44 34.60 0.91
N GLY A 310 3.52 33.60 0.03
CA GLY A 310 4.76 32.88 -0.29
C GLY A 310 5.21 31.85 0.75
N GLY A 311 4.39 31.58 1.77
CA GLY A 311 4.61 30.51 2.72
C GLY A 311 3.98 29.19 2.27
N ALA A 312 4.28 28.09 2.98
CA ALA A 312 3.62 26.81 2.74
C ALA A 312 2.09 26.93 2.78
N ARG A 313 1.41 26.40 1.76
CA ARG A 313 -0.06 26.44 1.70
C ARG A 313 -0.69 25.51 2.73
N VAL A 314 -0.06 24.36 3.01
CA VAL A 314 -0.53 23.36 3.97
C VAL A 314 0.51 23.17 5.10
N PRO A 315 0.65 24.12 6.04
CA PRO A 315 1.65 24.05 7.11
C PRO A 315 1.21 23.12 8.25
N GLU A 316 0.75 21.91 7.93
CA GLU A 316 0.29 20.91 8.89
C GLU A 316 0.66 19.48 8.48
N VAL A 317 0.46 18.54 9.40
CA VAL A 317 0.52 17.12 9.06
C VAL A 317 -0.79 16.72 8.39
N ALA A 318 -0.70 16.29 7.13
CA ALA A 318 -1.84 15.90 6.33
C ALA A 318 -1.60 14.53 5.68
N VAL A 319 -2.68 13.90 5.22
CA VAL A 319 -2.63 12.64 4.48
C VAL A 319 -3.26 12.87 3.12
N TYR A 320 -2.54 12.52 2.06
CA TYR A 320 -3.04 12.50 0.70
C TYR A 320 -3.29 11.06 0.25
N PHE A 321 -4.52 10.78 -0.18
CA PHE A 321 -4.91 9.47 -0.71
C PHE A 321 -6.11 9.65 -1.65
N GLU A 322 -6.10 8.99 -2.82
CA GLU A 322 -7.21 8.99 -3.79
C GLU A 322 -7.82 10.38 -4.02
N TYR A 323 -7.00 11.31 -4.51
CA TYR A 323 -7.41 12.68 -4.86
C TYR A 323 -7.77 13.58 -3.67
N ASP A 324 -7.83 13.07 -2.44
CA ASP A 324 -8.21 13.85 -1.28
C ASP A 324 -7.02 14.14 -0.36
N LEU A 325 -6.85 15.42 -0.02
CA LEU A 325 -5.97 15.84 1.07
C LEU A 325 -6.80 16.05 2.33
N MET A 326 -6.45 15.32 3.40
CA MET A 326 -7.18 15.32 4.66
C MET A 326 -6.24 15.65 5.83
N ARG A 327 -6.75 16.32 6.87
CA ARG A 327 -5.97 16.64 8.07
C ARG A 327 -5.59 15.37 8.82
N GLY A 328 -4.30 15.16 9.10
CA GLY A 328 -3.75 13.91 9.62
C GLY A 328 -4.47 13.35 10.85
N ASN A 329 -4.81 14.21 11.82
CA ASN A 329 -5.50 13.80 13.06
C ASN A 329 -7.03 13.68 12.95
N ARG A 330 -7.58 13.66 11.74
CA ARG A 330 -9.03 13.52 11.49
C ARG A 330 -9.38 12.31 10.63
N LEU A 331 -8.40 11.51 10.22
CA LEU A 331 -8.61 10.38 9.31
C LEU A 331 -9.15 9.12 9.98
N HIS A 332 -9.88 8.36 9.19
CA HIS A 332 -10.29 7.00 9.49
C HIS A 332 -9.96 6.11 8.31
N LYS A 333 -9.39 4.92 8.57
CA LYS A 333 -9.33 3.88 7.54
C LYS A 333 -10.69 3.17 7.48
N ILE A 334 -11.36 3.25 6.33
CA ILE A 334 -12.74 2.76 6.14
C ILE A 334 -12.83 1.53 5.23
N SER A 335 -11.82 1.29 4.38
CA SER A 335 -11.77 0.11 3.50
C SER A 335 -10.41 -0.58 3.57
N THR A 336 -10.43 -1.89 3.34
CA THR A 336 -9.25 -2.75 3.20
C THR A 336 -9.02 -3.21 1.77
N GLN A 337 -9.97 -2.97 0.87
CA GLN A 337 -9.96 -3.47 -0.50
C GLN A 337 -10.15 -2.35 -1.52
N ASP A 338 -10.92 -1.32 -1.17
CA ASP A 338 -11.16 -0.19 -2.06
C ASP A 338 -9.99 0.77 -2.05
N PHE A 339 -9.80 1.41 -3.19
CA PHE A 339 -8.89 2.54 -3.34
C PHE A 339 -9.26 3.66 -2.36
N GLU A 340 -10.56 3.97 -2.17
CA GLU A 340 -11.07 4.90 -1.14
C GLU A 340 -10.89 4.36 0.28
N ALA A 341 -9.64 4.26 0.73
CA ALA A 341 -9.30 3.63 1.98
C ALA A 341 -9.49 4.54 3.19
N PHE A 342 -9.55 5.87 2.98
CA PHE A 342 -9.58 6.85 4.07
C PHE A 342 -10.74 7.83 3.98
N GLN A 343 -11.28 8.22 5.14
CA GLN A 343 -12.32 9.23 5.25
C GLN A 343 -12.13 10.11 6.48
N SER A 344 -12.49 11.39 6.35
CA SER A 344 -12.60 12.33 7.47
C SER A 344 -14.06 12.68 7.71
N PHE A 345 -14.69 12.03 8.69
CA PHE A 345 -16.13 12.21 8.95
C PHE A 345 -16.48 13.55 9.61
N ASN A 346 -15.57 14.07 10.42
CA ASN A 346 -15.83 15.16 11.35
C ASN A 346 -15.04 16.43 11.04
N TYR A 347 -14.35 16.46 9.89
CA TYR A 347 -13.63 17.62 9.41
C TYR A 347 -13.61 17.62 7.88
N PRO A 348 -13.85 18.76 7.21
CA PRO A 348 -13.78 18.83 5.76
C PRO A 348 -12.39 18.49 5.23
N LYS A 349 -12.34 18.05 3.98
CA LYS A 349 -11.10 17.88 3.21
C LYS A 349 -10.38 19.22 3.11
N LEU A 350 -9.04 19.17 3.16
CA LEU A 350 -8.18 20.34 3.01
C LEU A 350 -8.01 20.72 1.55
N ALA A 351 -7.96 19.73 0.65
CA ALA A 351 -7.93 19.94 -0.79
C ALA A 351 -8.46 18.72 -1.55
N GLU A 352 -8.88 18.95 -2.79
CA GLU A 352 -9.26 17.93 -3.76
C GLU A 352 -8.38 18.08 -5.02
N ALA A 353 -7.59 17.05 -5.33
CA ALA A 353 -6.67 16.99 -6.45
C ALA A 353 -7.35 16.40 -7.70
N GLY A 354 -8.24 17.19 -8.31
CA GLY A 354 -8.74 16.91 -9.67
C GLY A 354 -7.77 17.43 -10.75
N VAL A 355 -8.30 17.80 -11.92
CA VAL A 355 -7.51 18.44 -13.01
C VAL A 355 -6.70 19.65 -12.52
N LYS A 356 -7.22 20.34 -11.51
CA LYS A 356 -6.48 21.31 -10.69
C LYS A 356 -6.73 20.98 -9.23
N ILE A 357 -5.73 21.20 -8.39
CA ILE A 357 -5.89 21.07 -6.94
C ILE A 357 -6.74 22.24 -6.43
N LYS A 358 -7.86 21.92 -5.80
CA LYS A 358 -8.77 22.88 -5.16
C LYS A 358 -8.55 22.85 -3.67
N TYR A 359 -7.95 23.91 -3.13
CA TYR A 359 -7.71 24.04 -1.69
C TYR A 359 -8.92 24.65 -0.99
N ASN A 360 -9.14 24.21 0.24
CA ASN A 360 -10.15 24.74 1.14
C ASN A 360 -9.47 25.51 2.27
N ASP A 361 -8.92 26.67 1.92
CA ASP A 361 -8.01 27.46 2.78
C ASP A 361 -8.62 27.84 4.14
N ASN A 362 -9.95 27.87 4.28
CA ASN A 362 -10.65 28.11 5.53
C ASN A 362 -10.45 27.00 6.59
N TYR A 363 -10.10 25.79 6.16
CA TYR A 363 -9.91 24.64 7.03
C TYR A 363 -8.43 24.24 7.16
N ILE A 364 -7.53 24.89 6.43
CA ILE A 364 -6.10 24.64 6.50
C ILE A 364 -5.51 25.48 7.66
N ALA A 365 -4.57 24.91 8.41
CA ALA A 365 -3.88 25.63 9.48
C ALA A 365 -3.08 26.82 8.91
N ARG A 366 -2.93 27.85 9.74
CA ARG A 366 -2.02 28.96 9.45
C ARG A 366 -0.65 28.66 10.03
N SER A 367 0.40 29.09 9.33
CA SER A 367 1.76 28.96 9.83
C SER A 367 1.93 29.60 11.21
N SER A 368 2.59 28.90 12.12
CA SER A 368 2.91 29.44 13.44
C SER A 368 4.01 30.51 13.34
N LEU A 369 3.89 31.56 14.15
CA LEU A 369 4.96 32.55 14.36
C LEU A 369 6.04 32.04 15.34
N SER A 370 5.76 30.95 16.05
CA SER A 370 6.69 30.36 17.01
C SER A 370 7.69 29.45 16.30
N SER A 371 8.86 29.26 16.90
CA SER A 371 9.86 28.32 16.37
C SER A 371 9.33 26.89 16.38
N PHE A 372 9.59 26.18 15.29
CA PHE A 372 9.33 24.75 15.17
C PHE A 372 10.03 23.96 16.28
N ASN A 373 9.32 23.01 16.87
CA ASN A 373 9.82 22.16 17.94
C ASN A 373 9.26 20.74 17.81
N VAL A 374 9.97 19.76 18.36
CA VAL A 374 9.49 18.37 18.42
C VAL A 374 9.39 17.88 19.85
N ASN A 375 8.23 17.28 20.18
CA ASN A 375 8.01 16.59 21.44
C ASN A 375 7.75 15.10 21.21
N THR A 376 8.72 14.27 21.55
CA THR A 376 8.69 12.81 21.36
C THR A 376 8.24 12.03 22.60
N LYS A 377 7.91 12.69 23.72
CA LYS A 377 7.57 12.01 24.97
C LYS A 377 6.19 11.36 24.88
N LEU A 378 6.16 10.04 24.70
CA LEU A 378 4.94 9.25 24.69
C LEU A 378 4.89 8.26 25.85
N ASP A 379 3.70 8.03 26.39
CA ASP A 379 3.43 6.96 27.36
C ASP A 379 2.46 5.96 26.73
N SER A 380 2.95 4.74 26.51
CA SER A 380 2.19 3.67 25.86
C SER A 380 1.21 2.95 26.80
N ARG A 381 1.14 3.34 28.08
CA ARG A 381 0.26 2.71 29.08
C ARG A 381 -1.17 3.21 28.97
N VAL A 382 -1.78 2.98 27.80
CA VAL A 382 -3.17 3.34 27.49
C VAL A 382 -3.97 2.08 27.16
N GLY A 383 -5.17 1.98 27.72
CA GLY A 383 -6.14 0.93 27.38
C GLY A 383 -7.31 1.48 26.56
N VAL A 384 -7.85 0.66 25.66
CA VAL A 384 -9.09 0.97 24.93
C VAL A 384 -10.15 -0.06 25.32
N LEU A 385 -11.28 0.41 25.85
CA LEU A 385 -12.43 -0.39 26.21
C LEU A 385 -13.59 -0.06 25.27
N THR A 386 -14.07 -1.03 24.50
CA THR A 386 -15.29 -0.85 23.69
C THR A 386 -16.48 -1.44 24.43
N ILE A 387 -17.49 -0.60 24.67
CA ILE A 387 -18.73 -1.00 25.36
C ILE A 387 -19.62 -1.79 24.39
N PHE A 388 -20.22 -2.89 24.82
CA PHE A 388 -21.18 -3.65 24.02
C PHE A 388 -22.33 -4.18 24.91
N PRO A 389 -23.52 -4.46 24.35
CA PRO A 389 -24.65 -4.94 25.14
C PRO A 389 -24.35 -6.27 25.84
N GLY A 390 -24.71 -6.38 27.11
CA GLY A 390 -24.51 -7.61 27.90
C GLY A 390 -23.08 -7.83 28.42
N MET A 391 -22.20 -6.83 28.33
CA MET A 391 -20.83 -6.93 28.86
C MET A 391 -20.83 -7.26 30.36
N GLN A 392 -19.96 -8.19 30.76
CA GLN A 392 -19.87 -8.65 32.14
C GLN A 392 -18.69 -8.00 32.90
N PRO A 393 -18.78 -7.83 34.23
CA PRO A 393 -17.72 -7.21 35.02
C PRO A 393 -16.34 -7.83 34.84
N GLU A 394 -16.26 -9.15 34.64
CA GLU A 394 -15.03 -9.92 34.50
C GLU A 394 -14.22 -9.52 33.27
N PHE A 395 -14.86 -8.97 32.24
CA PHE A 395 -14.18 -8.43 31.05
C PHE A 395 -13.71 -6.98 31.26
N VAL A 396 -14.50 -6.18 31.99
CA VAL A 396 -14.28 -4.74 32.12
C VAL A 396 -13.32 -4.38 33.24
N GLN A 397 -13.46 -5.03 34.39
CA GLN A 397 -12.65 -4.74 35.57
C GLN A 397 -11.15 -4.90 35.30
N PRO A 398 -10.66 -5.93 34.58
CA PRO A 398 -9.23 -6.03 34.27
C PRO A 398 -8.67 -4.84 33.51
N VAL A 399 -9.47 -4.14 32.69
CA VAL A 399 -9.03 -2.92 31.98
C VAL A 399 -9.11 -1.72 32.90
N LEU A 400 -10.26 -1.47 33.54
CA LEU A 400 -10.46 -0.27 34.37
C LEU A 400 -9.63 -0.27 35.65
N GLU A 401 -9.42 -1.45 36.25
CA GLU A 401 -8.70 -1.62 37.52
C GLU A 401 -7.19 -1.82 37.34
N ASN A 402 -6.70 -1.90 36.09
CA ASN A 402 -5.28 -2.04 35.79
C ASN A 402 -4.48 -0.82 36.27
N LYS A 403 -3.69 -1.01 37.33
CA LYS A 403 -2.85 0.04 37.94
C LYS A 403 -1.71 0.52 37.04
N ASN A 404 -1.35 -0.24 36.02
CA ASN A 404 -0.31 0.14 35.07
C ASN A 404 -0.83 1.13 34.03
N LEU A 405 -2.14 1.18 33.77
CA LEU A 405 -2.72 2.11 32.80
C LEU A 405 -2.82 3.53 33.37
N ARG A 406 -2.30 4.48 32.61
CA ARG A 406 -2.35 5.92 32.88
C ARG A 406 -3.49 6.60 32.12
N GLY A 407 -3.84 6.09 30.94
CA GLY A 407 -4.97 6.54 30.13
C GLY A 407 -5.93 5.39 29.82
N ILE A 408 -7.22 5.68 29.76
CA ILE A 408 -8.27 4.73 29.39
C ILE A 408 -9.23 5.43 28.43
N ILE A 409 -9.40 4.85 27.25
CA ILE A 409 -10.34 5.32 26.23
C ILE A 409 -11.53 4.38 26.24
N ILE A 410 -12.72 4.92 26.50
CA ILE A 410 -13.97 4.17 26.51
C ILE A 410 -14.76 4.54 25.27
N ARG A 411 -14.99 3.57 24.39
CA ARG A 411 -15.85 3.70 23.20
C ARG A 411 -17.28 3.36 23.57
N THR A 412 -18.15 4.35 23.62
CA THR A 412 -19.54 4.25 24.09
C THR A 412 -20.55 4.37 22.95
N PHE A 413 -21.83 4.11 23.23
CA PHE A 413 -22.87 4.11 22.20
C PHE A 413 -23.33 5.53 21.84
N GLY A 414 -23.60 5.75 20.56
CA GLY A 414 -24.25 6.96 20.06
C GLY A 414 -23.55 8.24 20.54
N SER A 415 -24.28 9.11 21.24
CA SER A 415 -23.77 10.39 21.75
C SER A 415 -22.94 10.29 23.04
N GLY A 416 -22.50 9.11 23.47
CA GLY A 416 -21.65 8.96 24.66
C GLY A 416 -22.16 8.01 25.74
N ASN A 417 -23.12 7.14 25.43
CA ASN A 417 -23.93 6.43 26.43
C ASN A 417 -23.33 5.07 26.83
N ILE A 418 -23.40 4.76 28.13
CA ILE A 418 -23.06 3.45 28.69
C ILE A 418 -24.31 2.73 29.21
N PRO A 419 -24.27 1.38 29.35
CA PRO A 419 -25.31 0.63 30.06
C PRO A 419 -25.52 1.16 31.48
N ASP A 420 -26.77 1.22 31.92
CA ASP A 420 -27.14 1.61 33.28
C ASP A 420 -26.86 0.46 34.28
N HIS A 421 -25.58 0.33 34.60
CA HIS A 421 -25.07 -0.67 35.52
C HIS A 421 -24.24 0.02 36.61
N PRO A 422 -24.69 0.02 37.88
CA PRO A 422 -23.98 0.70 38.96
C PRO A 422 -22.53 0.25 39.14
N TRP A 423 -22.22 -1.03 38.84
CA TRP A 423 -20.87 -1.57 38.92
C TRP A 423 -19.92 -0.94 37.89
N LEU A 424 -20.41 -0.63 36.68
CA LEU A 424 -19.61 -0.07 35.59
C LEU A 424 -19.23 1.37 35.92
N LEU A 425 -20.21 2.15 36.37
CA LEU A 425 -19.98 3.51 36.84
C LEU A 425 -18.92 3.51 37.93
N LYS A 426 -19.11 2.73 39.01
CA LYS A 426 -18.16 2.60 40.12
C LYS A 426 -16.76 2.14 39.68
N ALA A 427 -16.65 1.31 38.65
CA ALA A 427 -15.35 0.90 38.12
C ALA A 427 -14.64 2.08 37.41
N ILE A 428 -15.38 2.90 36.67
CA ILE A 428 -14.87 4.14 36.07
C ILE A 428 -14.48 5.15 37.16
N GLU A 429 -15.30 5.34 38.21
CA GLU A 429 -14.97 6.23 39.33
C GLU A 429 -13.67 5.82 40.01
N ARG A 430 -13.49 4.51 40.25
CA ARG A 430 -12.27 3.95 40.85
C ARG A 430 -11.04 4.14 39.96
N ALA A 431 -11.20 4.06 38.63
CA ALA A 431 -10.12 4.35 37.70
C ALA A 431 -9.70 5.83 37.75
N ILE A 432 -10.67 6.75 37.76
CA ILE A 432 -10.42 8.20 37.88
C ILE A 432 -9.79 8.53 39.23
N ALA A 433 -10.32 7.99 40.34
CA ALA A 433 -9.80 8.21 41.69
C ALA A 433 -8.37 7.66 41.87
N ARG A 434 -7.96 6.65 41.09
CA ARG A 434 -6.57 6.17 41.03
C ARG A 434 -5.64 7.14 40.29
N GLY A 435 -6.18 8.15 39.61
CA GLY A 435 -5.46 9.10 38.78
C GLY A 435 -5.32 8.68 37.31
N ALA A 436 -6.09 7.69 36.84
CA ALA A 436 -6.13 7.37 35.42
C ALA A 436 -6.95 8.42 34.67
N LYS A 437 -6.44 8.88 33.52
CA LYS A 437 -7.18 9.76 32.61
C LYS A 437 -8.18 8.92 31.82
N VAL A 438 -9.47 9.15 32.04
CA VAL A 438 -10.53 8.43 31.32
C VAL A 438 -11.14 9.35 30.29
N VAL A 439 -11.22 8.90 29.04
CA VAL A 439 -11.87 9.65 27.95
C VAL A 439 -12.95 8.80 27.31
N ASN A 440 -14.04 9.46 26.96
CA ASN A 440 -15.22 8.87 26.35
C ASN A 440 -15.28 9.33 24.91
N ILE A 441 -15.30 8.37 23.99
CA ILE A 441 -15.49 8.60 22.56
C ILE A 441 -16.67 7.77 22.08
N THR A 442 -17.29 8.17 20.97
CA THR A 442 -18.37 7.40 20.36
C THR A 442 -17.80 6.22 19.56
N GLN A 443 -18.58 5.16 19.43
CA GLN A 443 -18.34 4.06 18.49
C GLN A 443 -18.73 4.44 17.05
N CYS A 444 -19.55 5.47 16.86
CA CYS A 444 -19.97 5.94 15.55
C CYS A 444 -18.78 6.54 14.79
N ASP A 445 -18.73 6.30 13.47
CA ASP A 445 -17.64 6.79 12.64
C ASP A 445 -17.68 8.32 12.45
N GLY A 446 -18.89 8.90 12.41
CA GLY A 446 -19.14 10.33 12.41
C GLY A 446 -19.98 10.81 13.60
N GLY A 447 -19.89 12.11 13.89
CA GLY A 447 -20.55 12.75 15.03
C GLY A 447 -19.63 12.92 16.23
N GLY A 448 -20.22 13.26 17.37
CA GLY A 448 -19.50 13.59 18.60
C GLY A 448 -20.21 13.09 19.85
N VAL A 449 -19.50 13.16 20.97
CA VAL A 449 -20.05 12.85 22.28
C VAL A 449 -20.71 14.11 22.85
N PHE A 450 -22.01 14.03 23.14
CA PHE A 450 -22.83 15.11 23.67
C PHE A 450 -23.47 14.65 24.99
N MET A 451 -22.72 14.77 26.08
CA MET A 451 -23.16 14.29 27.40
C MET A 451 -24.28 15.14 27.98
N GLY A 452 -25.20 14.53 28.73
CA GLY A 452 -26.28 15.20 29.45
C GLY A 452 -27.62 15.26 28.71
N GLN A 453 -27.70 14.74 27.48
CA GLN A 453 -28.95 14.71 26.69
C GLN A 453 -29.91 13.56 27.09
N TYR A 454 -29.40 12.50 27.72
CA TYR A 454 -30.18 11.32 28.13
C TYR A 454 -29.88 10.91 29.58
N GLU A 455 -30.83 10.26 30.27
CA GLU A 455 -30.65 9.82 31.68
C GLU A 455 -29.42 8.94 31.89
N SER A 456 -29.11 8.05 30.95
CA SER A 456 -27.92 7.18 30.97
C SER A 456 -26.59 7.94 30.88
N SER A 457 -26.59 9.20 30.45
CA SER A 457 -25.41 10.07 30.36
C SER A 457 -25.26 11.00 31.57
N ARG A 458 -26.32 11.22 32.37
CA ARG A 458 -26.31 12.14 33.52
C ARG A 458 -25.36 11.69 34.63
N SER A 459 -25.29 10.39 34.89
CA SER A 459 -24.40 9.80 35.91
C SER A 459 -22.93 9.99 35.54
N LEU A 460 -22.59 9.94 34.24
CA LEU A 460 -21.29 10.34 33.74
C LEU A 460 -21.08 11.86 33.88
N THR A 461 -22.09 12.69 33.57
CA THR A 461 -21.95 14.16 33.69
C THR A 461 -21.50 14.62 35.09
N VAL A 462 -21.95 13.95 36.16
CA VAL A 462 -21.57 14.27 37.55
C VAL A 462 -20.12 13.92 37.89
N LEU A 463 -19.59 12.81 37.36
CA LEU A 463 -18.18 12.42 37.51
C LEU A 463 -17.24 13.35 36.76
N TRP A 464 -17.71 13.91 35.65
CA TRP A 464 -16.94 14.71 34.72
C TRP A 464 -16.94 16.20 35.11
N GLY A 465 -17.84 16.62 36.01
CA GLY A 465 -17.94 17.99 36.51
C GLY A 465 -17.08 18.30 37.75
N LYS A 466 -16.36 17.33 38.33
CA LYS A 466 -15.69 17.51 39.63
C LYS A 466 -14.16 17.64 39.59
N GLU A 467 -13.41 16.94 38.73
CA GLU A 467 -11.93 17.03 38.73
C GLU A 467 -11.29 16.74 37.34
N LEU A 468 -10.58 17.74 36.80
CA LEU A 468 -9.56 17.75 35.72
C LEU A 468 -9.89 17.82 34.20
N ALA A 469 -9.19 18.79 33.59
CA ALA A 469 -8.64 18.96 32.23
C ALA A 469 -9.46 18.46 31.02
N PHE A 470 -10.18 19.43 30.46
CA PHE A 470 -10.75 19.42 29.12
C PHE A 470 -9.71 19.08 28.04
N ALA A 471 -10.05 18.11 27.20
CA ALA A 471 -9.88 18.27 25.76
C ALA A 471 -11.21 17.94 25.09
N LEU A 472 -11.82 19.00 24.54
CA LEU A 472 -13.15 19.05 23.97
C LEU A 472 -13.18 18.26 22.66
N PHE A 473 -13.18 16.92 22.71
CA PHE A 473 -13.14 16.09 21.50
C PHE A 473 -14.54 15.81 20.96
N HIS A 474 -15.21 16.87 20.52
CA HIS A 474 -16.51 16.80 19.85
C HIS A 474 -16.45 16.20 18.42
N PHE A 475 -15.29 15.72 17.98
CA PHE A 475 -15.03 15.46 16.56
C PHE A 475 -14.03 14.33 16.26
N LEU A 476 -13.70 13.49 17.24
CA LEU A 476 -12.75 12.39 17.04
C LEU A 476 -13.50 11.06 17.02
N GLY A 477 -13.67 10.49 15.83
CA GLY A 477 -14.21 9.14 15.69
C GLY A 477 -13.14 8.05 15.79
N ASN A 478 -13.52 6.82 15.47
CA ASN A 478 -12.87 5.54 15.78
C ASN A 478 -11.33 5.44 15.69
N THR A 479 -10.68 5.81 14.59
CA THR A 479 -9.28 5.39 14.33
C THR A 479 -8.24 6.47 14.68
N SER A 480 -8.38 7.70 14.18
CA SER A 480 -7.52 8.83 14.58
C SER A 480 -7.79 9.34 15.99
N GLY A 481 -9.01 9.14 16.52
CA GLY A 481 -9.38 9.59 17.84
C GLY A 481 -8.61 8.90 18.97
N ILE A 482 -8.32 7.60 18.82
CA ILE A 482 -7.54 6.84 19.80
C ILE A 482 -6.08 7.31 19.81
N ALA A 483 -5.45 7.43 18.64
CA ALA A 483 -4.08 7.93 18.51
C ALA A 483 -3.96 9.37 19.06
N THR A 484 -4.90 10.24 18.69
CA THR A 484 -4.96 11.64 19.15
C THR A 484 -5.13 11.75 20.67
N LEU A 485 -6.03 10.95 21.26
CA LEU A 485 -6.23 10.92 22.72
C LEU A 485 -5.02 10.35 23.46
N VAL A 486 -4.42 9.26 22.96
CA VAL A 486 -3.22 8.62 23.54
C VAL A 486 -2.06 9.62 23.64
N LEU A 487 -2.06 10.71 22.89
CA LEU A 487 -0.97 11.67 22.86
C LEU A 487 -1.29 12.93 23.68
N GLN A 488 -2.53 13.39 23.62
CA GLN A 488 -2.92 14.62 24.31
C GLN A 488 -3.24 14.38 25.80
N LEU A 489 -3.68 13.18 26.19
CA LEU A 489 -3.86 12.80 27.60
C LEU A 489 -2.57 12.86 28.44
N PHE A 490 -1.41 13.01 27.81
CA PHE A 490 -0.10 13.12 28.46
C PHE A 490 0.54 14.50 28.32
N TYR A 491 -0.09 15.45 27.62
CA TYR A 491 0.45 16.80 27.50
C TYR A 491 0.28 17.62 28.79
N ASP A 492 -0.74 17.29 29.60
CA ASP A 492 -1.07 17.96 30.88
C ASP A 492 -0.48 17.27 32.13
N ALA A 493 0.44 16.32 31.98
CA ALA A 493 1.18 15.74 33.10
C ALA A 493 2.45 16.56 33.40
N ARG A 494 2.26 17.80 33.84
CA ARG A 494 3.27 18.55 34.60
C ARG A 494 2.68 19.06 35.90
#